data_AF-A0A945TM77-F1
#
_entry.id   AF-A0A945TM77-F1
#
_cell.length_a   1.000
_cell.length_b   1.000
_cell.length_c   1.000
_cell.angle_alpha   90.00
_cell.angle_beta   90.00
_cell.angle_gamma   90.00
#
_symmetry.space_group_name_H-M   'P 1'
#
loop_
_entity.id
_entity.type
_entity.pdbx_description
1 polymer ?
#
loop_
_entity_poly.entity_id
_entity_poly.type
_entity_poly.pdbx_seq_one_letter_code
_entity_poly.pdbx_strand_id
1 'polypeptide(L)'
;MNRPTVRQLFEEAEAFAPGAPVLPRIRVTDFFEVGALWMGGCLAQIRGTPLKPAPSASLTAHGYLKYGLAVCAAALWVALTLPSDWPYLFPLGVLVFYLVEVNFIFLFPILLDGRKRPMSASFKMTRNLGYIYALKNLAAITFSMLFGGFTGRGFKRSWLVGCLTVLFWYEKARDRDMTR
;
A
#
# COMPACT_ATOMS: atom_id res chain seq x y z
N MET A 1 -20.05 -1.95 13.17
CA MET A 1 -18.78 -1.23 13.40
C MET A 1 -18.46 -0.35 12.19
N ASN A 2 -18.35 0.98 12.37
CA ASN A 2 -18.13 1.94 11.27
C ASN A 2 -16.77 1.72 10.58
N ARG A 3 -16.71 1.82 9.25
CA ARG A 3 -15.44 1.80 8.48
C ARG A 3 -14.61 3.04 8.88
N PRO A 4 -13.30 2.90 9.16
CA PRO A 4 -12.49 4.05 9.52
C PRO A 4 -12.42 5.02 8.33
N THR A 5 -12.49 6.31 8.57
CA THR A 5 -12.26 7.27 7.48
C THR A 5 -10.76 7.33 7.16
N VAL A 6 -10.39 7.68 5.92
CA VAL A 6 -8.96 7.86 5.57
C VAL A 6 -8.29 8.91 6.46
N ARG A 7 -9.06 9.93 6.88
CA ARG A 7 -8.60 10.95 7.83
C ARG A 7 -8.21 10.35 9.19
N GLN A 8 -9.06 9.49 9.76
CA GLN A 8 -8.75 8.80 11.03
C GLN A 8 -7.47 7.95 10.89
N LEU A 9 -7.31 7.26 9.76
CA LEU A 9 -6.11 6.45 9.50
C LEU A 9 -4.84 7.33 9.42
N PHE A 10 -4.93 8.51 8.80
CA PHE A 10 -3.83 9.46 8.75
C PHE A 10 -3.51 10.06 10.13
N GLU A 11 -4.53 10.41 10.92
CA GLU A 11 -4.34 10.92 12.28
C GLU A 11 -3.61 9.91 13.18
N GLU A 12 -4.00 8.63 13.10
CA GLU A 12 -3.30 7.54 13.80
C GLU A 12 -1.87 7.34 13.29
N ALA A 13 -1.67 7.39 11.97
CA ALA A 13 -0.35 7.26 11.36
C ALA A 13 0.61 8.40 11.75
N GLU A 14 0.14 9.65 11.74
CA GLU A 14 0.92 10.81 12.14
C GLU A 14 1.23 10.79 13.64
N ALA A 15 0.29 10.38 14.49
CA ALA A 15 0.52 10.23 15.93
C ALA A 15 1.57 9.14 16.22
N PHE A 16 1.60 8.07 15.42
CA PHE A 16 2.57 6.98 15.56
C PHE A 16 3.96 7.33 14.99
N ALA A 17 4.02 8.15 13.93
CA ALA A 17 5.25 8.39 13.17
C ALA A 17 6.50 8.78 14.00
N PRO A 18 6.42 9.60 15.06
CA PRO A 18 7.57 9.93 15.90
C PRO A 18 8.18 8.72 16.63
N GLY A 19 7.37 7.71 16.94
CA GLY A 19 7.80 6.49 17.61
C GLY A 19 8.15 5.35 16.67
N ALA A 20 7.99 5.52 15.35
CA ALA A 20 8.25 4.47 14.38
C ALA A 20 9.74 4.10 14.33
N PRO A 21 10.10 2.85 14.01
CA PRO A 21 11.49 2.44 13.81
C PRO A 21 12.17 3.31 12.75
N VAL A 22 13.48 3.52 12.89
CA VAL A 22 14.25 4.26 11.89
C VAL A 22 14.30 3.44 10.59
N LEU A 23 13.84 4.03 9.49
CA LEU A 23 13.96 3.44 8.16
C LEU A 23 15.45 3.34 7.77
N PRO A 24 15.99 2.13 7.53
CA PRO A 24 17.35 1.97 7.06
C PRO A 24 17.59 2.67 5.72
N ARG A 25 18.86 2.85 5.36
CA ARG A 25 19.21 3.38 4.04
C ARG A 25 18.75 2.42 2.95
N ILE A 26 17.97 2.93 2.01
CA ILE A 26 17.45 2.16 0.88
C ILE A 26 18.43 2.20 -0.30
N ARG A 27 18.66 1.06 -0.93
CA ARG A 27 19.28 0.92 -2.25
C ARG A 27 18.21 0.51 -3.27
N VAL A 28 18.48 0.76 -4.55
CA VAL A 28 17.53 0.43 -5.63
C VAL A 28 17.22 -1.07 -5.66
N THR A 29 18.21 -1.91 -5.36
CA THR A 29 18.08 -3.38 -5.39
C THR A 29 17.29 -3.97 -4.23
N ASP A 30 17.23 -3.27 -3.09
CA ASP A 30 16.59 -3.74 -1.85
C ASP A 30 15.38 -2.89 -1.43
N PHE A 31 14.92 -1.98 -2.30
CA PHE A 31 13.87 -0.99 -1.99
C PHE A 31 12.63 -1.59 -1.35
N PHE A 32 12.08 -2.65 -1.95
CA PHE A 32 10.88 -3.32 -1.43
C PHE A 32 11.15 -4.11 -0.17
N GLU A 33 12.31 -4.75 -0.06
CA GLU A 33 12.69 -5.53 1.11
C GLU A 33 12.90 -4.64 2.33
N VAL A 34 13.71 -3.59 2.21
CA VAL A 34 13.95 -2.61 3.29
C VAL A 34 12.64 -1.95 3.73
N GLY A 35 11.82 -1.52 2.77
CA GLY A 35 10.52 -0.92 3.07
C GLY A 35 9.57 -1.88 3.79
N ALA A 36 9.47 -3.13 3.33
CA ALA A 36 8.61 -4.13 3.93
C ALA A 36 9.10 -4.58 5.32
N LEU A 37 10.42 -4.71 5.53
CA LEU A 37 10.98 -5.02 6.85
C LEU A 37 10.73 -3.88 7.85
N TRP A 38 10.86 -2.62 7.41
CA TRP A 38 10.48 -1.47 8.21
C TRP A 38 8.98 -1.47 8.56
N MET A 39 8.11 -1.80 7.61
CA MET A 39 6.68 -2.00 7.86
C MET A 39 6.43 -3.13 8.87
N GLY A 40 7.23 -4.20 8.83
CA GLY A 40 7.19 -5.30 9.81
C GLY A 40 7.53 -4.83 11.23
N GLY A 41 8.56 -4.00 11.37
CA GLY A 41 8.89 -3.33 12.64
C GLY A 41 7.75 -2.46 13.16
N CYS A 42 7.15 -1.66 12.28
CA CYS A 42 5.99 -0.84 12.63
C CYS A 42 4.80 -1.70 13.07
N LEU A 43 4.47 -2.77 12.34
CA LEU A 43 3.38 -3.70 12.71
C LEU A 43 3.63 -4.36 14.06
N ALA A 44 4.85 -4.81 14.33
CA ALA A 44 5.23 -5.39 15.61
C ALA A 44 4.96 -4.42 16.77
N GLN A 45 5.37 -3.16 16.60
CA GLN A 45 5.15 -2.09 17.58
C GLN A 45 3.66 -1.70 17.72
N ILE A 46 2.92 -1.55 16.62
CA ILE A 46 1.47 -1.27 16.63
C ILE A 46 0.72 -2.35 17.44
N ARG A 47 1.16 -3.61 17.35
CA ARG A 47 0.54 -4.75 18.02
C ARG A 47 1.06 -4.99 19.45
N GLY A 48 2.12 -4.30 19.88
CA GLY A 48 2.80 -4.61 21.13
C GLY A 48 3.41 -6.02 21.17
N THR A 49 3.78 -6.57 20.01
CA THR A 49 4.34 -7.92 19.88
C THR A 49 5.80 -7.89 19.42
N PRO A 50 6.61 -8.92 19.73
CA PRO A 50 7.95 -9.04 19.17
C PRO A 50 7.96 -9.05 17.64
N LEU A 51 9.05 -8.54 17.05
CA LEU A 51 9.26 -8.60 15.61
C LEU A 51 9.32 -10.06 15.15
N LYS A 52 8.47 -10.42 14.20
CA LYS A 52 8.51 -11.74 13.56
C LYS A 52 9.72 -11.83 12.61
N PRO A 53 10.31 -13.02 12.45
CA PRO A 53 11.30 -13.25 11.41
C PRO A 53 10.74 -12.86 10.03
N ALA A 54 11.64 -12.39 9.15
CA ALA A 54 11.27 -12.10 7.78
C ALA A 54 10.65 -13.35 7.12
N PRO A 55 9.58 -13.19 6.30
CA PRO A 55 9.02 -14.31 5.57
C PRO A 55 10.07 -14.93 4.64
N SER A 56 9.99 -16.25 4.41
CA SER A 56 10.87 -16.94 3.47
C SER A 56 10.64 -16.52 2.00
N ALA A 57 9.50 -15.91 1.72
CA ALA A 57 9.17 -15.38 0.41
C ALA A 57 9.91 -14.05 0.16
N SER A 58 10.48 -13.90 -1.04
CA SER A 58 11.15 -12.66 -1.45
C SER A 58 10.16 -11.48 -1.48
N LEU A 59 10.33 -10.52 -0.57
CA LEU A 59 9.55 -9.28 -0.50
C LEU A 59 9.75 -8.44 -1.78
N THR A 60 10.98 -8.43 -2.29
CA THR A 60 11.35 -7.75 -3.52
C THR A 60 10.63 -8.31 -4.75
N ALA A 61 10.58 -9.63 -4.90
CA ALA A 61 9.84 -10.26 -6.00
C ALA A 61 8.34 -9.89 -5.97
N HIS A 62 7.72 -9.85 -4.79
CA HIS A 62 6.32 -9.48 -4.64
C HIS A 62 6.07 -7.99 -4.94
N GLY A 63 7.00 -7.11 -4.57
CA GLY A 63 6.96 -5.71 -4.94
C GLY A 63 6.98 -5.53 -6.46
N TYR A 64 7.96 -6.15 -7.14
CA TYR A 64 8.03 -6.10 -8.60
C TYR A 64 6.81 -6.71 -9.28
N LEU A 65 6.27 -7.82 -8.76
CA LEU A 65 5.06 -8.41 -9.31
C LEU A 65 3.86 -7.46 -9.19
N LYS A 66 3.63 -6.85 -8.02
CA LYS A 66 2.54 -5.88 -7.81
C LYS A 66 2.64 -4.72 -8.80
N TYR A 67 3.78 -4.03 -8.82
CA TYR A 67 3.94 -2.84 -9.64
C TYR A 67 4.05 -3.19 -11.12
N GLY A 68 4.67 -4.31 -11.46
CA GLY A 68 4.73 -4.84 -12.82
C GLY A 68 3.34 -5.08 -13.40
N LEU A 69 2.44 -5.73 -12.67
CA LEU A 69 1.06 -5.94 -13.12
C LEU A 69 0.31 -4.62 -13.36
N ALA A 70 0.44 -3.66 -12.44
CA ALA A 70 -0.23 -2.36 -12.56
C ALA A 70 0.34 -1.53 -13.72
N VAL A 71 1.67 -1.52 -13.91
CA VAL A 71 2.34 -0.84 -15.03
C VAL A 71 1.99 -1.50 -16.35
N CYS A 72 2.01 -2.84 -16.46
CA CYS A 72 1.65 -3.54 -17.68
C CYS A 72 0.20 -3.25 -18.11
N ALA A 73 -0.74 -3.20 -17.15
CA ALA A 73 -2.13 -2.85 -17.45
C ALA A 73 -2.26 -1.40 -17.97
N ALA A 74 -1.58 -0.45 -17.33
CA ALA A 74 -1.56 0.94 -17.76
C ALA A 74 -0.88 1.12 -19.14
N ALA A 75 0.23 0.41 -19.38
CA ALA A 75 0.93 0.42 -20.66
C ALA A 75 0.08 -0.19 -21.78
N LEU A 76 -0.65 -1.27 -21.50
CA LEU A 76 -1.60 -1.86 -22.45
C LEU A 76 -2.70 -0.86 -22.80
N TRP A 77 -3.26 -0.16 -21.81
CA TRP A 77 -4.24 0.91 -22.06
C TRP A 77 -3.68 2.01 -22.96
N VAL A 78 -2.47 2.50 -22.67
CA VAL A 78 -1.81 3.50 -23.49
C VAL A 78 -1.58 2.98 -24.91
N ALA A 79 -1.06 1.76 -25.09
CA ALA A 79 -0.83 1.17 -26.40
C ALA A 79 -2.11 1.05 -27.23
N LEU A 80 -3.24 0.71 -26.60
CA LEU A 80 -4.54 0.61 -27.28
C LEU A 80 -5.15 1.97 -27.64
N THR A 81 -4.84 3.03 -26.89
CA THR A 81 -5.36 4.39 -27.13
C THR A 81 -4.47 5.23 -28.03
N LEU A 82 -3.17 4.94 -28.13
CA LEU A 82 -2.23 5.65 -29.00
C LEU A 82 -2.63 5.71 -30.49
N PRO A 83 -3.11 4.63 -31.13
CA PRO A 83 -3.57 4.69 -32.52
C PRO A 83 -4.98 5.26 -32.68
N SER A 84 -5.66 5.63 -31.60
CA SER A 84 -7.00 6.24 -31.65
C SER A 84 -6.91 7.75 -31.88
N ASP A 85 -7.96 8.34 -32.47
CA ASP A 85 -8.08 9.79 -32.63
C ASP A 85 -8.28 10.53 -31.27
N TRP A 86 -8.20 9.83 -30.14
CA TRP A 86 -8.59 10.31 -28.81
C TRP A 86 -7.37 10.33 -27.85
N PRO A 87 -6.32 11.12 -28.15
CA PRO A 87 -5.09 11.16 -27.34
C PRO A 87 -5.34 11.65 -25.90
N TYR A 88 -6.47 12.34 -25.66
CA TYR A 88 -6.91 12.75 -24.34
C TYR A 88 -7.33 11.59 -23.42
N LEU A 89 -7.42 10.35 -23.92
CA LEU A 89 -7.62 9.15 -23.10
C LEU A 89 -6.32 8.65 -22.45
N PHE A 90 -5.16 9.15 -22.88
CA PHE A 90 -3.86 8.77 -22.31
C PHE A 90 -3.78 8.89 -20.78
N PRO A 91 -4.24 10.00 -20.15
CA PRO A 91 -4.24 10.14 -18.69
C PRO A 91 -5.04 9.07 -17.94
N LEU A 92 -6.01 8.40 -18.59
CA LEU A 92 -6.76 7.30 -18.00
C LEU A 92 -5.88 6.07 -17.72
N GLY A 93 -4.68 5.98 -18.31
CA GLY A 93 -3.70 4.95 -17.92
C GLY A 93 -3.35 5.00 -16.44
N VAL A 94 -3.32 6.19 -15.83
CA VAL A 94 -3.12 6.36 -14.37
C VAL A 94 -4.30 5.78 -13.59
N LEU A 95 -5.52 5.94 -14.09
CA LEU A 95 -6.70 5.33 -13.48
C LEU A 95 -6.63 3.80 -13.57
N VAL A 96 -6.27 3.25 -14.74
CA VAL A 96 -6.08 1.81 -14.94
C VAL A 96 -5.02 1.25 -13.99
N PHE A 97 -3.90 1.96 -13.81
CA PHE A 97 -2.88 1.60 -12.84
C PHE A 97 -3.48 1.40 -11.43
N TYR A 98 -4.21 2.39 -10.91
CA TYR A 98 -4.80 2.31 -9.56
C TYR A 98 -5.94 1.29 -9.44
N LEU A 99 -6.69 1.04 -10.52
CA LEU A 99 -7.70 -0.01 -10.56
C LEU A 99 -7.07 -1.40 -10.38
N VAL A 100 -5.87 -1.62 -10.90
CA VAL A 100 -5.12 -2.86 -10.64
C VAL A 100 -4.48 -2.82 -9.27
N GLU A 101 -3.78 -1.72 -8.94
CA GLU A 101 -2.98 -1.58 -7.73
C GLU A 101 -3.79 -1.76 -6.44
N VAL A 102 -5.04 -1.28 -6.40
CA VAL A 102 -5.90 -1.36 -5.21
C VAL A 102 -6.08 -2.79 -4.68
N ASN A 103 -6.02 -3.80 -5.54
CA ASN A 103 -6.11 -5.19 -5.14
C ASN A 103 -4.91 -5.68 -4.32
N PHE A 104 -3.79 -4.95 -4.38
CA PHE A 104 -2.52 -5.29 -3.77
C PHE A 104 -2.14 -4.35 -2.62
N ILE A 105 -3.06 -3.48 -2.18
CA ILE A 105 -2.77 -2.49 -1.14
C ILE A 105 -2.31 -3.15 0.18
N PHE A 106 -2.86 -4.32 0.51
CA PHE A 106 -2.51 -5.07 1.73
C PHE A 106 -1.49 -6.18 1.51
N LEU A 107 -0.87 -6.27 0.32
CA LEU A 107 0.02 -7.37 -0.01
C LEU A 107 1.20 -7.50 0.98
N PHE A 108 1.88 -6.40 1.29
CA PHE A 108 3.02 -6.41 2.21
C PHE A 108 2.64 -6.75 3.66
N PRO A 109 1.63 -6.11 4.28
CA PRO A 109 1.18 -6.51 5.62
C PRO A 109 0.79 -7.99 5.72
N ILE A 110 0.12 -8.52 4.69
CA ILE A 110 -0.29 -9.93 4.62
C ILE A 110 0.92 -10.87 4.47
N LEU A 111 1.92 -10.49 3.67
CA LEU A 111 3.20 -11.20 3.55
C LEU A 111 3.92 -11.28 4.89
N LEU A 112 4.00 -10.15 5.60
CA LEU A 112 4.63 -10.04 6.92
C LEU A 112 3.91 -10.86 7.99
N ASP A 113 2.61 -11.09 7.82
CA ASP A 113 1.84 -12.03 8.65
C ASP A 113 2.05 -13.51 8.30
N GLY A 114 2.88 -13.81 7.29
CA GLY A 114 3.24 -15.18 6.93
C GLY A 114 2.12 -15.96 6.26
N ARG A 115 1.14 -15.28 5.65
CA ARG A 115 0.02 -15.95 4.95
C ARG A 115 0.55 -16.67 3.71
N LYS A 116 0.20 -17.96 3.55
CA LYS A 116 0.64 -18.82 2.43
C LYS A 116 0.24 -18.31 1.03
N ARG A 117 -0.89 -17.60 0.91
CA ARG A 117 -1.45 -17.10 -0.37
C ARG A 117 -1.70 -15.59 -0.28
N PRO A 118 -0.64 -14.77 -0.23
CA PRO A 118 -0.73 -13.36 0.16
C PRO A 118 -1.49 -12.51 -0.87
N MET A 119 -1.31 -12.80 -2.17
CA MET A 119 -2.03 -12.10 -3.23
C MET A 119 -3.53 -12.34 -3.12
N SER A 120 -3.97 -13.61 -3.13
CA SER A 120 -5.40 -13.95 -3.01
C SER A 120 -6.03 -13.39 -1.74
N ALA A 121 -5.29 -13.36 -0.64
CA ALA A 121 -5.74 -12.74 0.61
C ALA A 121 -5.91 -11.21 0.47
N SER A 122 -4.97 -10.51 -0.18
CA SER A 122 -5.08 -9.07 -0.44
C SER A 122 -6.28 -8.74 -1.35
N PHE A 123 -6.51 -9.52 -2.41
CA PHE A 123 -7.69 -9.38 -3.27
C PHE A 123 -8.99 -9.58 -2.47
N LYS A 124 -9.06 -10.66 -1.69
CA LYS A 124 -10.24 -10.97 -0.87
C LYS A 124 -10.52 -9.86 0.15
N MET A 125 -9.49 -9.38 0.85
CA MET A 125 -9.63 -8.30 1.83
C MET A 125 -10.09 -7.00 1.17
N THR A 126 -9.51 -6.63 0.02
CA THR A 126 -9.93 -5.46 -0.77
C THR A 126 -11.40 -5.55 -1.19
N ARG A 127 -11.84 -6.73 -1.66
CA ARG A 127 -13.24 -6.98 -2.02
C ARG A 127 -14.17 -6.91 -0.80
N ASN A 128 -13.77 -7.48 0.33
CA ASN A 128 -14.56 -7.46 1.57
C ASN A 128 -14.77 -6.05 2.13
N LEU A 129 -13.79 -5.15 1.94
CA LEU A 129 -13.91 -3.73 2.30
C LEU A 129 -14.84 -2.96 1.35
N GLY A 130 -15.05 -3.46 0.14
CA GLY A 130 -15.74 -2.78 -0.95
C GLY A 130 -14.75 -2.04 -1.83
N TYR A 131 -14.73 -2.41 -3.11
CA TYR A 131 -13.72 -1.96 -4.07
C TYR A 131 -13.66 -0.43 -4.24
N ILE A 132 -14.81 0.24 -4.38
CA ILE A 132 -14.87 1.70 -4.52
C ILE A 132 -14.36 2.42 -3.26
N TYR A 133 -14.68 1.89 -2.08
CA TYR A 133 -14.17 2.44 -0.82
C TYR A 133 -12.64 2.26 -0.74
N ALA A 134 -12.14 1.09 -1.12
CA ALA A 134 -10.71 0.83 -1.13
C ALA A 134 -9.96 1.75 -2.12
N LEU A 135 -10.53 1.95 -3.31
CA LEU A 135 -9.96 2.81 -4.34
C LEU A 135 -9.90 4.28 -3.91
N LYS A 136 -10.99 4.79 -3.29
CA LYS A 136 -11.02 6.18 -2.76
C LYS A 136 -9.96 6.40 -1.69
N ASN A 137 -9.81 5.46 -0.76
CA ASN A 137 -8.79 5.57 0.28
C ASN A 137 -7.38 5.44 -0.30
N LEU A 138 -7.14 4.51 -1.23
CA LEU A 138 -5.86 4.40 -1.92
C LEU A 138 -5.50 5.70 -2.62
N ALA A 139 -6.44 6.29 -3.38
CA ALA A 139 -6.20 7.55 -4.08
C ALA A 139 -5.81 8.67 -3.11
N ALA A 140 -6.50 8.79 -1.97
CA ALA A 140 -6.16 9.78 -0.94
C ALA A 140 -4.79 9.52 -0.30
N ILE A 141 -4.46 8.25 -0.02
CA ILE A 141 -3.15 7.85 0.52
C ILE A 141 -2.04 8.21 -0.47
N THR A 142 -2.16 7.77 -1.72
CA THR A 142 -1.14 8.01 -2.74
C THR A 142 -1.00 9.48 -3.07
N PHE A 143 -2.11 10.24 -3.12
CA PHE A 143 -2.06 11.69 -3.28
C PHE A 143 -1.23 12.34 -2.16
N SER A 144 -1.44 11.96 -0.90
CA SER A 144 -0.62 12.48 0.20
C SER A 144 0.84 12.08 0.09
N MET A 145 1.15 10.86 -0.35
CA MET A 145 2.53 10.38 -0.50
C MET A 145 3.28 11.14 -1.60
N LEU A 146 2.62 11.39 -2.74
CA LEU A 146 3.19 12.09 -3.89
C LEU A 146 3.30 13.60 -3.66
N PHE A 147 2.26 14.22 -3.09
CA PHE A 147 2.16 15.66 -3.02
C PHE A 147 2.49 16.27 -1.65
N GLY A 148 2.59 15.45 -0.59
CA GLY A 148 2.90 15.93 0.75
C GLY A 148 4.25 16.65 0.86
N GLY A 149 5.23 16.30 0.02
CA GLY A 149 6.50 17.01 -0.08
C GLY A 149 6.37 18.49 -0.48
N PHE A 150 5.47 18.81 -1.41
CA PHE A 150 5.23 20.19 -1.87
C PHE A 150 4.52 21.06 -0.81
N THR A 151 3.89 20.44 0.19
CA THR A 151 3.24 21.14 1.31
C THR A 151 4.19 21.42 2.49
N GLY A 152 5.50 21.22 2.31
CA GLY A 152 6.52 21.50 3.33
C GLY A 152 6.68 20.42 4.40
N ARG A 153 5.96 19.28 4.30
CA ARG A 153 6.06 18.16 5.25
C ARG A 153 7.25 17.24 4.98
N GLY A 154 7.84 17.33 3.80
CA GLY A 154 8.94 16.47 3.32
C GLY A 154 8.46 15.19 2.65
N PHE A 155 9.06 14.83 1.50
CA PHE A 155 8.68 13.64 0.71
C PHE A 155 8.84 12.35 1.50
N LYS A 156 9.98 12.16 2.17
CA LYS A 156 10.25 10.95 2.98
C LYS A 156 9.20 10.78 4.07
N ARG A 157 8.89 11.84 4.82
CA ARG A 157 7.88 11.79 5.89
C ARG A 157 6.50 11.44 5.32
N SER A 158 6.08 12.13 4.26
CA SER A 158 4.76 11.89 3.64
C SER A 158 4.62 10.46 3.13
N TRP A 159 5.70 9.91 2.56
CA TRP A 159 5.77 8.51 2.17
C TRP A 159 5.64 7.55 3.36
N LEU A 160 6.43 7.76 4.42
CA LEU A 160 6.39 6.93 5.63
C LEU A 160 5.01 6.94 6.29
N VAL A 161 4.39 8.12 6.41
CA VAL A 161 3.02 8.29 6.94
C VAL A 161 2.00 7.56 6.06
N GLY A 162 2.12 7.61 4.74
CA GLY A 162 1.27 6.85 3.83
C GLY A 162 1.39 5.33 4.05
N CYS A 163 2.61 4.82 4.20
CA CYS A 163 2.83 3.41 4.55
C CYS A 163 2.20 3.04 5.90
N LEU A 164 2.38 3.87 6.94
CA LEU A 164 1.75 3.66 8.26
C LEU A 164 0.22 3.67 8.16
N THR A 165 -0.35 4.56 7.35
CA THR A 165 -1.79 4.66 7.11
C THR A 165 -2.33 3.34 6.55
N VAL A 166 -1.60 2.69 5.64
CA VAL A 166 -1.92 1.35 5.12
C VAL A 166 -1.84 0.29 6.23
N LEU A 167 -0.84 0.36 7.13
CA LEU A 167 -0.72 -0.59 8.25
C LEU A 167 -1.88 -0.49 9.24
N PHE A 168 -2.26 0.72 9.67
CA PHE A 168 -3.42 0.92 10.54
C PHE A 168 -4.71 0.46 9.86
N TRP A 169 -4.84 0.72 8.56
CA TRP A 169 -6.00 0.25 7.81
C TRP A 169 -6.04 -1.28 7.73
N TYR A 170 -4.90 -1.92 7.50
CA TYR A 170 -4.76 -3.36 7.50
C TYR A 170 -5.17 -3.98 8.85
N GLU A 171 -4.65 -3.47 9.98
CA GLU A 171 -5.00 -3.99 11.31
C GLU A 171 -6.51 -3.91 11.57
N LYS A 172 -7.13 -2.75 11.31
CA LYS A 172 -8.58 -2.55 11.46
C LYS A 172 -9.40 -3.42 10.51
N ALA A 173 -8.87 -3.76 9.33
CA ALA A 173 -9.52 -4.67 8.39
C ALA A 173 -9.38 -6.14 8.84
N ARG A 174 -8.20 -6.52 9.32
CA ARG A 174 -7.89 -7.86 9.81
C ARG A 174 -8.74 -8.23 11.02
N ASP A 175 -8.92 -7.33 11.97
CA ASP A 175 -9.71 -7.60 13.18
C ASP A 175 -11.20 -7.83 12.86
N ARG A 176 -11.70 -7.24 11.77
CA ARG A 176 -13.06 -7.52 11.25
C ARG A 176 -13.19 -8.88 10.60
N ASP A 177 -12.15 -9.32 9.89
CA ASP A 177 -12.12 -10.65 9.28
C ASP A 177 -12.01 -11.76 10.35
N MET A 178 -11.46 -11.47 11.53
CA MET A 178 -11.39 -12.42 12.66
C MET A 178 -12.67 -12.49 13.51
N THR A 179 -13.57 -11.51 13.38
CA THR A 179 -14.84 -11.43 14.15
C THR A 179 -16.05 -11.88 13.33
N ARG A 180 -15.85 -12.38 12.11
CA ARG A 180 -16.87 -12.97 11.22
C ARG A 180 -16.68 -14.47 11.11
#